data_AF-A0A0D9Z4P8-F1
#
_entry.id   AF-A0A0D9Z4P8-F1
#
_cell.length_a   1.000
_cell.length_b   1.000
_cell.length_c   1.000
_cell.angle_alpha   90.00
_cell.angle_beta   90.00
_cell.angle_gamma   90.00
#
_symmetry.space_group_name_H-M   'P 1'
#
loop_
_entity.id
_entity.type
_entity.pdbx_description
1 polymer ?
#
loop_
_entity_poly.entity_id
_entity_poly.type
_entity_poly.pdbx_seq_one_letter_code
_entity_poly.pdbx_strand_id
1 'polypeptide(L)'
;MAAAAVYGGMKGGKLGVEEAHELQLNRIRITLSSKNVKNLEKVCADLVKGAKDKQLRVKGPVRIPTKVLHITTRKSPCGEGTNTWDRFEFRIHKRVIDLISSPDVVKQITSITIEPGVEVEVTIADVRLECHGNRNGKSATAPAHREMAPQLTGAPGTAGAAGGAASVKPQFHHFHHHRLATRHHHPSPTSLLSKLAFWSVCSLSLLLAFLLLSPSAAPAPRAAPDSPRRSLHTSSPSAAATWGGAAWEKKVRASARVRRANGRGLTVLVTGAAGFVGCHAAAALRRRGDGVLGLDNFNDYYDPALKRGRAALLARSGVYVVDGDIADAELLAKLFDVVPFTHVLHLAAQAGVRHALVDPMSYVRANVGGFVALLEAARMANPQPAIVWASSSSVYGLNSHVPFSEHDRTDRPASLYAATKKAGEEIAHAYNHIYGLSLTALRFFTVYGPWGRPDMAYFFFTRDILAGRPITVYESAGGGTHQTTISRDFTYIDDIVKGCVGALDTAGRSTGSGGKKRGPAPFRTYNLGNTSPVPVTQLVDLLEKLLKVKAVRKIVKMPRNGDVPYTHANISLAQRELGYRPSTDLQTGLKKFVRWYLEYYMPGFAGKQKQHGSSNSKSSRGRSGNTSSAR
;
A
#
# COMPACT_ATOMS: atom_id res chain seq x y z
N MET A 1 -36.44 -40.17 22.22
CA MET A 1 -37.69 -40.87 21.83
C MET A 1 -38.70 -39.78 21.48
N ALA A 2 -39.00 -39.57 20.18
CA ALA A 2 -40.19 -40.10 19.49
C ALA A 2 -41.50 -39.57 20.15
N ALA A 3 -42.49 -38.98 19.49
CA ALA A 3 -42.83 -38.90 18.07
C ALA A 3 -43.80 -37.71 17.84
N ALA A 4 -43.97 -37.34 16.58
CA ALA A 4 -44.96 -36.37 16.09
C ALA A 4 -46.34 -37.01 15.86
N ALA A 5 -47.41 -36.22 16.06
CA ALA A 5 -48.73 -36.25 15.37
C ALA A 5 -49.79 -35.53 16.25
N VAL A 6 -50.84 -34.83 15.82
CA VAL A 6 -51.29 -34.14 14.60
C VAL A 6 -52.74 -33.64 14.92
N TYR A 7 -53.17 -32.54 14.29
CA TYR A 7 -54.53 -32.00 14.10
C TYR A 7 -55.25 -31.12 15.16
N GLY A 8 -55.60 -29.91 14.71
CA GLY A 8 -56.72 -29.07 15.18
C GLY A 8 -56.79 -27.77 14.37
N GLY A 9 -57.75 -27.65 13.44
CA GLY A 9 -57.77 -26.63 12.38
C GLY A 9 -58.63 -25.38 12.60
N MET A 10 -58.57 -24.52 11.55
CA MET A 10 -59.49 -23.42 11.15
C MET A 10 -59.50 -22.09 11.94
N LYS A 11 -58.96 -21.02 11.33
CA LYS A 11 -59.73 -20.00 10.56
C LYS A 11 -58.81 -18.88 10.04
N GLY A 12 -59.11 -18.43 8.82
CA GLY A 12 -58.30 -17.48 8.06
C GLY A 12 -58.35 -16.04 8.59
N GLY A 13 -57.21 -15.37 8.45
CA GLY A 13 -57.04 -13.93 8.57
C GLY A 13 -55.87 -13.50 7.69
N LYS A 14 -56.15 -12.63 6.72
CA LYS A 14 -55.19 -12.06 5.75
C LYS A 14 -53.95 -11.52 6.45
N LEU A 15 -52.76 -11.98 6.04
CA LEU A 15 -51.48 -11.31 6.27
C LEU A 15 -50.74 -11.18 4.94
N GLY A 16 -50.06 -10.04 4.81
CA GLY A 16 -49.71 -9.40 3.56
C GLY A 16 -48.79 -10.18 2.64
N VAL A 17 -48.85 -9.76 1.38
CA VAL A 17 -47.96 -10.15 0.28
C VAL A 17 -46.52 -9.78 0.67
N GLU A 18 -45.72 -10.77 1.07
CA GLU A 18 -44.26 -10.63 1.05
C GLU A 18 -43.79 -10.68 -0.42
N GLU A 19 -43.01 -9.66 -0.80
CA GLU A 19 -42.29 -9.61 -2.07
C GLU A 19 -41.37 -10.83 -2.18
N ALA A 20 -41.71 -11.76 -3.08
CA ALA A 20 -40.81 -12.81 -3.51
C ALA A 20 -39.65 -12.17 -4.29
N HIS A 21 -38.52 -11.95 -3.62
CA HIS A 21 -37.25 -11.70 -4.30
C HIS A 21 -36.92 -12.92 -5.18
N GLU A 22 -37.06 -12.79 -6.50
CA GLU A 22 -36.47 -13.72 -7.45
C GLU A 22 -34.95 -13.76 -7.22
N LEU A 23 -34.47 -14.82 -6.57
CA LEU A 23 -33.04 -15.08 -6.38
C LEU A 23 -32.43 -15.40 -7.75
N GLN A 24 -31.77 -14.44 -8.37
CA GLN A 24 -30.95 -14.69 -9.56
C GLN A 24 -29.86 -15.70 -9.23
N LEU A 25 -29.96 -16.89 -9.80
CA LEU A 25 -28.99 -17.97 -9.66
C LEU A 25 -27.93 -17.84 -10.74
N ASN A 26 -26.68 -17.57 -10.35
CA ASN A 26 -25.57 -17.43 -11.28
C ASN A 26 -24.71 -18.70 -11.29
N ARG A 27 -24.10 -18.98 -12.46
CA ARG A 27 -23.06 -20.01 -12.53
C ARG A 27 -21.74 -19.40 -12.09
N ILE A 28 -21.22 -19.87 -10.97
CA ILE A 28 -20.03 -19.32 -10.32
C ILE A 28 -18.90 -20.32 -10.42
N ARG A 29 -17.76 -19.88 -10.93
CA ARG A 29 -16.53 -20.66 -10.99
C ARG A 29 -15.55 -20.15 -9.94
N ILE A 30 -15.22 -20.99 -8.98
CA ILE A 30 -14.20 -20.74 -7.97
C ILE A 30 -12.91 -21.41 -8.43
N THR A 31 -11.86 -20.62 -8.53
CA THR A 31 -10.52 -21.03 -8.85
C THR A 31 -9.65 -20.88 -7.60
N LEU A 32 -8.97 -21.94 -7.20
CA LEU A 32 -8.09 -21.96 -6.02
C LEU A 32 -6.65 -22.22 -6.48
N SER A 33 -5.70 -21.40 -6.04
CA SER A 33 -4.28 -21.57 -6.30
C SER A 33 -3.45 -21.59 -5.02
N SER A 34 -2.48 -22.50 -4.92
CA SER A 34 -1.54 -22.51 -3.81
C SER A 34 -0.22 -23.20 -4.17
N LYS A 35 0.83 -22.84 -3.43
CA LYS A 35 2.12 -23.55 -3.42
C LYS A 35 2.08 -24.80 -2.54
N ASN A 36 1.16 -24.85 -1.57
CA ASN A 36 1.01 -25.96 -0.63
C ASN A 36 -0.22 -26.80 -1.00
N VAL A 37 0.00 -28.01 -1.50
CA VAL A 37 -1.07 -28.95 -1.90
C VAL A 37 -1.97 -29.31 -0.72
N LYS A 38 -1.43 -29.49 0.49
CA LYS A 38 -2.23 -29.92 1.65
C LYS A 38 -3.25 -28.85 2.04
N ASN A 39 -2.83 -27.58 2.09
CA ASN A 39 -3.73 -26.47 2.38
C ASN A 39 -4.78 -26.31 1.26
N LEU A 40 -4.36 -26.43 0.00
CA LEU A 40 -5.26 -26.34 -1.15
C LEU A 40 -6.35 -27.41 -1.13
N GLU A 41 -6.00 -28.67 -0.87
CA GLU A 41 -6.95 -29.78 -0.80
C GLU A 41 -7.89 -29.62 0.41
N LYS A 42 -7.40 -29.16 1.56
CA LYS A 42 -8.22 -28.85 2.74
C LYS A 42 -9.28 -27.80 2.43
N VAL A 43 -8.87 -26.65 1.86
CA VAL A 43 -9.79 -25.57 1.48
C VAL A 43 -10.79 -26.03 0.43
N CYS A 44 -10.39 -26.87 -0.54
CA CYS A 44 -11.32 -27.46 -1.50
C CYS A 44 -12.39 -28.32 -0.80
N ALA A 45 -11.98 -29.19 0.12
CA ALA A 45 -12.89 -30.07 0.83
C ALA A 45 -13.90 -29.29 1.68
N ASP A 46 -13.42 -28.28 2.40
CA ASP A 46 -14.25 -27.43 3.26
C ASP A 46 -15.23 -26.57 2.45
N LEU A 47 -14.83 -26.04 1.28
CA LEU A 47 -15.72 -25.29 0.39
C LEU A 47 -16.81 -26.18 -0.21
N VAL A 48 -16.47 -27.40 -0.63
CA VAL A 48 -17.46 -28.36 -1.15
C VAL A 48 -18.41 -28.80 -0.04
N LYS A 49 -17.90 -29.01 1.18
CA LYS A 49 -18.73 -29.33 2.35
C LYS A 49 -19.69 -28.19 2.68
N GLY A 50 -19.19 -26.96 2.81
CA GLY A 50 -20.03 -25.78 3.09
C GLY A 50 -21.08 -25.51 2.01
N ALA A 51 -20.77 -25.82 0.74
CA ALA A 51 -21.74 -25.74 -0.34
C ALA A 51 -22.82 -26.84 -0.27
N LYS A 52 -22.46 -28.08 0.11
CA LYS A 52 -23.41 -29.18 0.34
C LYS A 52 -24.31 -28.92 1.56
N ASP A 53 -23.75 -28.39 2.65
CA ASP A 53 -24.49 -28.05 3.87
C ASP A 53 -25.59 -26.99 3.58
N LYS A 54 -25.35 -26.12 2.60
CA LYS A 54 -26.33 -25.14 2.10
C LYS A 54 -27.17 -25.64 0.91
N GLN A 55 -27.16 -26.94 0.63
CA GLN A 55 -27.93 -27.59 -0.46
C GLN A 55 -27.65 -27.02 -1.87
N LEU A 56 -26.44 -26.52 -2.12
CA LEU A 56 -26.05 -26.00 -3.43
C LEU A 56 -25.61 -27.10 -4.40
N ARG A 57 -25.87 -26.90 -5.70
CA ARG A 57 -25.35 -27.77 -6.75
C ARG A 57 -23.87 -27.47 -6.99
N VAL A 58 -23.01 -28.46 -6.78
CA VAL A 58 -21.54 -28.36 -6.90
C VAL A 58 -21.00 -29.31 -7.95
N LYS A 59 -20.08 -28.85 -8.80
CA LYS A 59 -19.29 -29.68 -9.71
C LYS A 59 -17.79 -29.40 -9.50
N GLY A 60 -17.04 -30.42 -9.11
CA GLY A 60 -15.62 -30.30 -8.74
C GLY A 60 -15.34 -30.91 -7.36
N PRO A 61 -14.09 -30.84 -6.86
CA PRO A 61 -12.96 -30.05 -7.37
C PRO A 61 -12.24 -30.73 -8.54
N VAL A 62 -12.00 -29.99 -9.62
CA VAL A 62 -11.22 -30.46 -10.78
C VAL A 62 -9.77 -30.00 -10.64
N ARG A 63 -8.82 -30.93 -10.77
CA ARG A 63 -7.38 -30.62 -10.76
C ARG A 63 -6.97 -30.04 -12.11
N ILE A 64 -6.37 -28.85 -12.09
CA ILE A 64 -5.75 -28.24 -13.27
C ILE A 64 -4.25 -28.56 -13.27
N PRO A 65 -3.60 -28.72 -14.45
CA PRO A 65 -2.16 -28.95 -14.54
C PRO A 65 -1.35 -27.98 -13.68
N THR A 66 -0.39 -28.52 -12.94
CA THR A 66 0.49 -27.74 -12.06
C THR A 66 1.44 -26.92 -12.91
N LYS A 67 1.52 -25.60 -12.65
CA LYS A 67 2.53 -24.75 -13.28
C LYS A 67 3.84 -24.91 -12.51
N VAL A 68 4.91 -25.27 -13.20
CA VAL A 68 6.24 -25.45 -12.62
C VAL A 68 7.18 -24.41 -13.22
N LEU A 69 7.87 -23.66 -12.38
CA LEU A 69 8.94 -22.76 -12.77
C LEU A 69 10.26 -23.32 -12.24
N HIS A 70 11.18 -23.60 -13.16
CA HIS A 70 12.55 -23.97 -12.83
C HIS A 70 13.45 -22.73 -12.94
N ILE A 71 14.13 -22.39 -11.86
CA ILE A 71 15.11 -21.30 -11.83
C ILE A 71 16.46 -21.91 -11.51
N THR A 72 17.42 -21.77 -12.43
CA THR A 72 18.80 -22.19 -12.17
C THR A 72 19.62 -20.94 -11.87
N THR A 73 20.20 -20.85 -10.68
CA THR A 73 21.07 -19.73 -10.31
C THR A 73 22.48 -20.20 -10.02
N ARG A 74 23.46 -19.39 -10.40
CA ARG A 74 24.86 -19.62 -10.08
C ARG A 74 25.13 -19.28 -8.62
N LYS A 75 25.84 -20.16 -7.88
CA LYS A 75 26.27 -19.90 -6.50
C LYS A 75 27.42 -18.88 -6.45
N SER A 76 27.11 -17.59 -6.63
CA SER A 76 27.92 -16.41 -6.27
C SER A 76 29.35 -16.24 -6.90
N PRO A 77 29.95 -15.02 -6.83
CA PRO A 77 31.12 -14.62 -7.60
C PRO A 77 32.44 -14.66 -6.80
N CYS A 78 32.50 -15.46 -5.73
CA CYS A 78 33.67 -15.55 -4.85
C CYS A 78 34.48 -16.82 -5.15
N GLY A 79 35.39 -16.68 -6.12
CA GLY A 79 36.75 -17.23 -6.04
C GLY A 79 36.98 -18.75 -6.06
N GLU A 80 35.97 -19.60 -5.91
CA GLU A 80 36.18 -21.06 -5.86
C GLU A 80 35.15 -21.80 -6.75
N GLY A 81 35.62 -22.26 -7.92
CA GLY A 81 35.03 -23.38 -8.67
C GLY A 81 33.83 -23.08 -9.58
N THR A 82 34.08 -23.06 -10.90
CA THR A 82 33.15 -22.71 -11.99
C THR A 82 32.02 -23.70 -12.33
N ASN A 83 31.65 -24.65 -11.47
CA ASN A 83 30.67 -25.71 -11.82
C ASN A 83 29.49 -25.92 -10.85
N THR A 84 29.20 -24.98 -9.94
CA THR A 84 28.09 -25.14 -8.99
C THR A 84 26.86 -24.30 -9.35
N TRP A 85 25.77 -25.00 -9.69
CA TRP A 85 24.45 -24.42 -9.98
C TRP A 85 23.46 -24.85 -8.91
N ASP A 86 22.68 -23.90 -8.39
CA ASP A 86 21.48 -24.20 -7.63
C ASP A 86 20.29 -24.26 -8.58
N ARG A 87 19.49 -25.33 -8.45
CA ARG A 87 18.24 -25.49 -9.18
C ARG A 87 17.10 -25.33 -8.19
N PHE A 88 16.35 -24.26 -8.34
CA PHE A 88 15.12 -23.99 -7.62
C PHE A 88 13.94 -24.43 -8.47
N GLU A 89 13.01 -25.14 -7.84
CA GLU A 89 11.75 -25.51 -8.47
C GLU A 89 10.59 -24.92 -7.69
N PHE A 90 9.69 -24.26 -8.40
CA PHE A 90 8.52 -23.61 -7.84
C PHE A 90 7.26 -24.16 -8.50
N ARG A 91 6.38 -24.78 -7.71
CA ARG A 91 5.12 -25.37 -8.17
C ARG A 91 3.93 -24.55 -7.70
N ILE A 92 3.04 -24.19 -8.62
CA ILE A 92 1.70 -23.66 -8.30
C ILE A 92 0.66 -24.69 -8.70
N HIS A 93 -0.10 -25.16 -7.72
CA HIS A 93 -1.20 -26.09 -7.92
C HIS A 93 -2.51 -25.32 -8.03
N LYS A 94 -3.39 -25.74 -8.95
CA LYS A 94 -4.68 -25.08 -9.21
C LYS A 94 -5.85 -26.07 -9.13
N ARG A 95 -6.96 -25.64 -8.54
CA ARG A 95 -8.22 -26.39 -8.45
C ARG A 95 -9.36 -25.50 -8.92
N VAL A 96 -10.37 -26.10 -9.55
CA VAL A 96 -11.57 -25.39 -10.00
C VAL A 96 -12.82 -26.08 -9.46
N ILE A 97 -13.74 -25.29 -8.92
CA ILE A 97 -15.04 -25.72 -8.40
C ILE A 97 -16.10 -24.85 -9.08
N ASP A 98 -17.07 -25.47 -9.75
CA ASP A 98 -18.23 -24.78 -10.33
C ASP A 98 -19.44 -24.95 -9.38
N LEU A 99 -20.14 -23.86 -9.08
CA LEU A 99 -21.33 -23.78 -8.24
C LEU A 99 -22.47 -23.06 -8.97
N ILE A 100 -23.72 -23.36 -8.63
CA ILE A 100 -24.88 -22.56 -9.05
C ILE A 100 -25.51 -21.97 -7.80
N SER A 101 -25.41 -20.66 -7.62
CA SER A 101 -25.89 -19.98 -6.41
C SER A 101 -25.98 -18.46 -6.63
N SER A 102 -26.62 -17.74 -5.72
CA SER A 102 -26.52 -16.29 -5.69
C SER A 102 -25.12 -15.87 -5.20
N PRO A 103 -24.57 -14.73 -5.69
CA PRO A 103 -23.22 -14.28 -5.30
C PRO A 103 -23.04 -14.08 -3.78
N ASP A 104 -24.09 -13.72 -3.06
CA ASP A 104 -24.05 -13.46 -1.62
C ASP A 104 -23.85 -14.73 -0.79
N VAL A 105 -24.44 -15.85 -1.21
CA VAL A 105 -24.27 -17.14 -0.54
C VAL A 105 -22.85 -17.67 -0.74
N VAL A 106 -22.26 -17.45 -1.92
CA VAL A 106 -20.87 -17.85 -2.19
C VAL A 106 -19.88 -17.04 -1.35
N LYS A 107 -20.08 -15.72 -1.22
CA LYS A 107 -19.23 -14.88 -0.36
C LYS A 107 -19.17 -15.42 1.07
N GLN A 108 -20.32 -15.78 1.64
CA GLN A 108 -20.40 -16.34 2.99
C GLN A 108 -19.64 -17.67 3.15
N ILE A 109 -19.69 -18.55 2.15
CA ILE A 109 -18.96 -19.84 2.20
C ILE A 109 -17.46 -19.58 2.06
N THR A 110 -17.05 -18.71 1.13
CA THR A 110 -15.63 -18.40 0.92
C THR A 110 -14.99 -17.67 2.09
N SER A 111 -15.73 -16.83 2.84
CA SER A 111 -15.14 -16.05 3.95
C SER A 111 -14.80 -16.87 5.19
N ILE A 112 -15.35 -18.08 5.34
CA ILE A 112 -15.22 -18.89 6.57
C ILE A 112 -14.01 -19.84 6.50
N THR A 113 -13.46 -20.08 5.31
CA THR A 113 -12.68 -21.29 5.03
C THR A 113 -11.24 -21.04 4.52
N ILE A 114 -10.80 -19.79 4.41
CA ILE A 114 -9.50 -19.50 3.76
C ILE A 114 -8.34 -19.73 4.75
N GLU A 115 -7.60 -20.82 4.54
CA GLU A 115 -6.30 -21.07 5.16
C GLU A 115 -5.19 -20.17 4.58
N PRO A 116 -4.14 -19.81 5.35
CA PRO A 116 -3.04 -19.00 4.86
C PRO A 116 -2.33 -19.63 3.66
N GLY A 117 -2.08 -18.82 2.62
CA GLY A 117 -1.33 -19.23 1.43
C GLY A 117 -2.16 -19.91 0.32
N VAL A 118 -3.49 -19.86 0.39
CA VAL A 118 -4.40 -20.24 -0.71
C VAL A 118 -5.05 -18.97 -1.28
N GLU A 119 -4.81 -18.71 -2.56
CA GLU A 119 -5.48 -17.64 -3.30
C GLU A 119 -6.79 -18.16 -3.88
N VAL A 120 -7.86 -17.37 -3.75
CA VAL A 120 -9.20 -17.70 -4.24
C VAL A 120 -9.64 -16.64 -5.23
N GLU A 121 -9.90 -17.06 -6.47
CA GLU A 121 -10.44 -16.24 -7.55
C GLU A 121 -11.86 -16.72 -7.88
N VAL A 122 -12.84 -15.82 -7.87
CA VAL A 122 -14.25 -16.16 -8.15
C VAL A 122 -14.68 -15.46 -9.44
N THR A 123 -15.05 -16.24 -10.45
CA THR A 123 -15.60 -15.76 -11.71
C THR A 123 -17.10 -16.04 -11.74
N ILE A 124 -17.91 -15.01 -11.98
CA ILE A 124 -19.37 -15.13 -12.07
C ILE A 124 -19.74 -15.01 -13.55
N ALA A 125 -20.40 -16.04 -14.09
CA ALA A 125 -21.02 -15.99 -15.40
C ALA A 125 -22.52 -15.71 -15.23
N ASP A 126 -22.99 -14.59 -15.76
CA ASP A 126 -24.42 -14.28 -15.83
C ASP A 126 -25.09 -15.28 -16.77
N VAL A 127 -25.92 -16.15 -16.19
CA VAL A 127 -26.80 -17.02 -16.96
C VAL A 127 -28.21 -16.62 -16.58
N ARG A 128 -28.92 -15.93 -17.50
CA ARG A 128 -30.37 -15.77 -17.40
C ARG A 128 -31.00 -17.15 -17.55
N LEU A 129 -31.41 -17.75 -16.43
CA LEU A 129 -32.32 -18.88 -16.46
C LEU A 129 -33.74 -18.30 -16.57
N GLU A 130 -34.29 -18.31 -17.78
CA GLU A 130 -35.72 -18.11 -17.97
C GLU A 130 -36.45 -19.32 -17.38
N CYS A 131 -37.02 -19.14 -16.19
CA CYS A 131 -37.97 -20.10 -15.64
C CYS A 131 -39.26 -20.06 -16.47
N HIS A 132 -39.31 -20.83 -17.55
CA HIS A 132 -40.58 -21.12 -18.23
C HIS A 132 -41.43 -22.00 -17.31
N GLY A 133 -42.40 -21.37 -16.64
CA GLY A 133 -43.47 -22.06 -15.94
C GLY A 133 -44.37 -22.76 -16.95
N ASN A 134 -44.22 -24.07 -17.11
CA ASN A 134 -45.17 -24.87 -17.88
C ASN A 134 -46.16 -25.55 -16.94
N ARG A 135 -47.35 -24.94 -16.80
CA ARG A 135 -48.57 -25.66 -16.41
C ARG A 135 -48.93 -26.59 -17.57
N ASN A 136 -48.68 -27.88 -17.43
CA ASN A 136 -49.58 -28.91 -17.95
C ASN A 136 -49.17 -30.27 -17.37
N GLY A 137 -50.13 -30.91 -16.69
CA GLY A 137 -49.98 -32.28 -16.23
C GLY A 137 -49.86 -33.24 -17.40
N LYS A 138 -48.86 -34.11 -17.34
CA LYS A 138 -48.90 -35.50 -17.81
C LYS A 138 -47.66 -36.25 -17.32
N SER A 139 -47.93 -37.39 -16.69
CA SER A 139 -47.00 -38.47 -16.38
C SER A 139 -46.24 -38.92 -17.65
N ALA A 140 -44.92 -39.16 -17.54
CA ALA A 140 -44.20 -40.22 -18.26
C ALA A 140 -42.71 -40.29 -17.85
N THR A 141 -42.37 -41.39 -17.17
CA THR A 141 -41.22 -42.29 -17.39
C THR A 141 -39.85 -41.76 -17.84
N ALA A 142 -38.82 -42.09 -17.05
CA ALA A 142 -37.40 -42.06 -17.42
C ALA A 142 -37.05 -43.07 -18.52
N PRO A 143 -35.99 -42.81 -19.31
CA PRO A 143 -35.19 -43.87 -19.88
C PRO A 143 -33.74 -43.82 -19.39
N ALA A 144 -33.28 -44.99 -18.96
CA ALA A 144 -31.88 -45.33 -18.79
C ALA A 144 -31.17 -45.35 -20.15
N HIS A 145 -29.89 -44.94 -20.19
CA HIS A 145 -28.91 -45.56 -21.07
C HIS A 145 -27.56 -45.67 -20.37
N ARG A 146 -26.93 -46.79 -20.69
CA ARG A 146 -25.93 -47.57 -19.99
C ARG A 146 -24.69 -47.59 -20.88
N GLU A 147 -23.50 -47.38 -20.31
CA GLU A 147 -22.23 -47.88 -20.85
C GLU A 147 -21.18 -47.76 -19.72
N MET A 148 -20.97 -48.84 -18.97
CA MET A 148 -19.92 -49.85 -19.14
C MET A 148 -18.51 -49.33 -18.82
N ALA A 149 -18.07 -49.67 -17.61
CA ALA A 149 -16.66 -49.81 -17.25
C ALA A 149 -16.05 -51.09 -17.85
N PRO A 150 -14.72 -51.20 -17.85
CA PRO A 150 -14.06 -52.36 -17.23
C PRO A 150 -13.02 -51.87 -16.19
N GLN A 151 -13.16 -52.26 -14.91
CA GLN A 151 -12.58 -53.44 -14.23
C GLN A 151 -11.07 -53.32 -13.96
N LEU A 152 -10.69 -53.17 -12.67
CA LEU A 152 -10.13 -54.20 -11.73
C LEU A 152 -8.63 -54.42 -11.98
N THR A 153 -7.74 -54.29 -11.00
CA THR A 153 -7.52 -55.11 -9.77
C THR A 153 -6.63 -54.30 -8.79
N GLY A 154 -6.46 -54.53 -7.48
CA GLY A 154 -6.98 -55.45 -6.48
C GLY A 154 -6.27 -55.14 -5.14
N ALA A 155 -7.07 -55.08 -4.05
CA ALA A 155 -6.87 -55.52 -2.65
C ALA A 155 -5.55 -55.34 -1.85
N PRO A 156 -5.64 -55.39 -0.48
CA PRO A 156 -4.81 -54.60 0.44
C PRO A 156 -3.87 -55.43 1.36
N GLY A 157 -3.00 -54.74 2.11
CA GLY A 157 -2.17 -55.33 3.17
C GLY A 157 -2.04 -54.40 4.38
N THR A 158 -2.38 -54.93 5.56
CA THR A 158 -2.41 -54.33 6.90
C THR A 158 -1.14 -54.60 7.72
N ALA A 159 -1.05 -53.93 8.88
CA ALA A 159 -0.12 -54.10 10.02
C ALA A 159 1.26 -53.42 9.87
N GLY A 160 1.91 -52.89 10.92
CA GLY A 160 1.70 -52.94 12.36
C GLY A 160 2.72 -52.00 13.04
N ALA A 161 2.64 -51.91 14.36
CA ALA A 161 3.19 -50.85 15.21
C ALA A 161 4.68 -50.98 15.61
N ALA A 162 5.14 -49.92 16.29
CA ALA A 162 6.11 -49.85 17.39
C ALA A 162 7.61 -49.55 17.11
N GLY A 163 8.08 -48.49 17.77
CA GLY A 163 9.23 -48.57 18.69
C GLY A 163 10.58 -48.02 18.21
N GLY A 164 11.18 -47.17 19.05
CA GLY A 164 12.64 -47.17 19.25
C GLY A 164 13.41 -45.94 18.79
N ALA A 165 13.75 -45.08 19.76
CA ALA A 165 14.79 -44.06 19.65
C ALA A 165 16.20 -44.69 19.68
N ALA A 166 17.16 -44.13 18.95
CA ALA A 166 18.54 -43.96 19.41
C ALA A 166 19.38 -43.12 18.43
N SER A 167 20.14 -42.20 19.02
CA SER A 167 21.23 -41.41 18.46
C SER A 167 22.44 -42.29 18.11
N VAL A 168 23.29 -41.85 17.16
CA VAL A 168 24.78 -41.79 17.23
C VAL A 168 25.38 -41.51 15.83
N LYS A 169 26.23 -40.49 15.75
CA LYS A 169 27.23 -40.16 14.68
C LYS A 169 28.62 -40.67 15.15
N PRO A 170 29.71 -40.54 14.37
CA PRO A 170 30.00 -40.96 12.99
C PRO A 170 31.32 -41.80 12.93
N GLN A 171 31.65 -42.44 11.81
CA GLN A 171 32.97 -43.10 11.62
C GLN A 171 33.79 -42.43 10.51
N PHE A 172 35.05 -42.13 10.86
CA PHE A 172 36.17 -41.79 9.99
C PHE A 172 36.86 -43.08 9.51
N HIS A 173 37.42 -43.08 8.30
CA HIS A 173 38.41 -44.06 7.88
C HIS A 173 39.71 -43.38 7.43
N HIS A 174 40.79 -43.72 8.11
CA HIS A 174 42.18 -43.57 7.68
C HIS A 174 42.62 -44.82 6.92
N PHE A 175 43.51 -44.67 5.93
CA PHE A 175 44.40 -45.75 5.47
C PHE A 175 45.82 -45.22 5.23
N HIS A 176 46.79 -46.07 5.58
CA HIS A 176 48.22 -45.82 5.76
C HIS A 176 49.06 -45.91 4.47
N HIS A 177 50.19 -45.20 4.56
CA HIS A 177 51.50 -45.25 3.86
C HIS A 177 51.89 -46.43 2.96
N HIS A 178 52.68 -46.11 1.92
CA HIS A 178 54.04 -46.66 1.76
C HIS A 178 54.97 -45.72 0.95
N ARG A 179 56.19 -45.52 1.46
CA ARG A 179 57.35 -44.89 0.79
C ARG A 179 58.05 -45.91 -0.10
N LEU A 180 58.63 -45.47 -1.22
CA LEU A 180 59.92 -45.95 -1.75
C LEU A 180 60.55 -44.85 -2.62
N ALA A 181 61.85 -44.63 -2.43
CA ALA A 181 62.67 -43.63 -3.11
C ALA A 181 63.31 -44.21 -4.39
N THR A 182 63.62 -43.37 -5.39
CA THR A 182 64.99 -43.18 -5.93
C THR A 182 65.06 -42.28 -7.18
N ARG A 183 66.19 -41.56 -7.24
CA ARG A 183 66.97 -41.07 -8.40
C ARG A 183 66.62 -39.75 -9.09
N HIS A 184 67.49 -38.77 -8.82
CA HIS A 184 67.75 -37.54 -9.55
C HIS A 184 68.26 -37.77 -10.98
N HIS A 185 67.75 -36.97 -11.93
CA HIS A 185 68.41 -36.62 -13.19
C HIS A 185 68.24 -35.11 -13.43
N HIS A 186 69.36 -34.39 -13.53
CA HIS A 186 69.43 -32.99 -13.94
C HIS A 186 69.29 -32.87 -15.47
N PRO A 187 68.49 -31.93 -16.02
CA PRO A 187 68.61 -31.54 -17.41
C PRO A 187 69.54 -30.31 -17.56
N SER A 188 70.31 -30.32 -18.64
CA SER A 188 71.31 -29.33 -19.06
C SER A 188 70.70 -27.94 -19.41
N PRO A 189 71.50 -26.84 -19.38
CA PRO A 189 70.98 -25.47 -19.40
C PRO A 189 70.69 -24.90 -20.81
N THR A 190 70.68 -25.72 -21.86
CA THR A 190 70.50 -25.26 -23.24
C THR A 190 69.05 -25.30 -23.76
N SER A 191 68.08 -25.76 -22.95
CA SER A 191 66.66 -25.89 -23.38
C SER A 191 65.72 -24.76 -22.96
N LEU A 192 66.20 -23.77 -22.20
CA LEU A 192 65.38 -22.65 -21.72
C LEU A 192 65.36 -21.47 -22.71
N LEU A 193 66.51 -21.17 -23.32
CA LEU A 193 66.68 -20.07 -24.28
C LEU A 193 65.92 -20.32 -25.60
N SER A 194 65.87 -21.56 -26.08
CA SER A 194 65.11 -21.92 -27.28
C SER A 194 63.60 -21.85 -27.08
N LYS A 195 63.11 -22.17 -25.87
CA LYS A 195 61.70 -22.04 -25.52
C LYS A 195 61.28 -20.58 -25.37
N LEU A 196 62.10 -19.74 -24.75
CA LEU A 196 61.82 -18.30 -24.62
C LEU A 196 61.83 -17.58 -25.98
N ALA A 197 62.76 -17.95 -26.88
CA ALA A 197 62.79 -17.41 -28.25
C ALA A 197 61.58 -17.84 -29.09
N PHE A 198 61.09 -19.08 -28.93
CA PHE A 198 59.88 -19.54 -29.63
C PHE A 198 58.63 -18.78 -29.18
N TRP A 199 58.45 -18.58 -27.88
CA TRP A 199 57.29 -17.86 -27.34
C TRP A 199 57.32 -16.36 -27.64
N SER A 200 58.50 -15.74 -27.73
CA SER A 200 58.62 -14.32 -28.11
C SER A 200 58.28 -14.09 -29.58
N VAL A 201 58.71 -14.97 -30.49
CA VAL A 201 58.38 -14.90 -31.93
C VAL A 201 56.89 -15.14 -32.18
N CYS A 202 56.28 -16.10 -31.49
CA CYS A 202 54.84 -16.34 -31.56
C CYS A 202 54.02 -15.15 -31.05
N SER A 203 54.46 -14.50 -29.97
CA SER A 203 53.79 -13.34 -29.39
C SER A 203 53.90 -12.09 -30.28
N LEU A 204 55.07 -11.87 -30.89
CA LEU A 204 55.29 -10.75 -31.80
C LEU A 204 54.49 -10.90 -33.10
N SER A 205 54.37 -12.14 -33.61
CA SER A 205 53.57 -12.46 -34.79
C SER A 205 52.07 -12.25 -34.54
N LEU A 206 51.58 -12.57 -33.34
CA LEU A 206 50.19 -12.33 -32.94
C LEU A 206 49.88 -10.83 -32.81
N LEU A 207 50.83 -10.05 -32.29
CA LEU A 207 50.70 -8.59 -32.16
C LEU A 207 50.69 -7.90 -33.54
N LEU A 208 51.53 -8.36 -34.47
CA LEU A 208 51.61 -7.84 -35.83
C LEU A 208 50.33 -8.16 -36.63
N ALA A 209 49.76 -9.35 -36.45
CA ALA A 209 48.46 -9.73 -37.03
C ALA A 209 47.33 -8.82 -36.51
N PHE A 210 47.33 -8.47 -35.23
CA PHE A 210 46.31 -7.59 -34.64
C PHE A 210 46.38 -6.14 -35.15
N LEU A 211 47.60 -5.65 -35.44
CA LEU A 211 47.83 -4.33 -36.02
C LEU A 211 47.51 -4.26 -37.52
N LEU A 212 47.69 -5.36 -38.27
CA LEU A 212 47.42 -5.43 -39.71
C LEU A 212 45.97 -5.77 -40.07
N LEU A 213 45.18 -6.31 -39.13
CA LEU A 213 43.77 -6.71 -39.33
C LEU A 213 42.75 -5.73 -38.73
N SER A 214 43.19 -4.58 -38.20
CA SER A 214 42.29 -3.55 -37.69
C SER A 214 41.90 -2.56 -38.81
N PRO A 215 40.60 -2.42 -39.19
CA PRO A 215 40.19 -1.46 -40.20
C PRO A 215 40.35 -0.02 -39.70
N SER A 216 41.05 0.81 -40.48
CA SER A 216 41.22 2.25 -40.25
C SER A 216 39.88 2.99 -40.42
N ALA A 217 39.47 3.76 -39.42
CA ALA A 217 38.30 4.63 -39.48
C ALA A 217 38.65 5.95 -40.19
N ALA A 218 38.15 6.13 -41.41
CA ALA A 218 38.18 7.40 -42.14
C ALA A 218 37.07 8.37 -41.63
N PRO A 219 37.24 9.70 -41.79
CA PRO A 219 36.32 10.69 -41.22
C PRO A 219 35.02 10.83 -42.04
N ALA A 220 33.91 11.05 -41.35
CA ALA A 220 32.57 11.14 -41.93
C ALA A 220 32.31 12.47 -42.68
N PRO A 221 31.62 12.45 -43.84
CA PRO A 221 31.09 13.65 -44.46
C PRO A 221 29.72 14.04 -43.90
N ARG A 222 29.41 15.34 -43.94
CA ARG A 222 28.09 15.94 -43.66
C ARG A 222 27.08 15.55 -44.75
N ALA A 223 25.86 15.20 -44.37
CA ALA A 223 24.67 15.33 -45.21
C ALA A 223 23.38 15.49 -44.37
N ALA A 224 22.44 16.23 -44.95
CA ALA A 224 21.21 16.80 -44.40
C ALA A 224 20.02 15.78 -44.43
N PRO A 225 18.78 16.18 -44.06
CA PRO A 225 17.76 15.30 -43.50
C PRO A 225 16.83 14.66 -44.54
N ASP A 226 16.32 13.45 -44.27
CA ASP A 226 15.02 13.01 -44.77
C ASP A 226 14.43 11.80 -44.00
N SER A 227 13.22 12.04 -43.45
CA SER A 227 12.03 11.18 -43.22
C SER A 227 12.10 9.73 -42.65
N PRO A 228 11.04 9.27 -41.96
CA PRO A 228 11.16 8.32 -40.86
C PRO A 228 10.97 6.86 -41.28
N ARG A 229 11.94 5.99 -40.97
CA ARG A 229 11.73 4.53 -41.00
C ARG A 229 11.08 4.06 -39.70
N ARG A 230 9.83 3.63 -39.86
CA ARG A 230 8.99 2.87 -38.93
C ARG A 230 9.72 1.59 -38.49
N SER A 231 10.25 1.56 -37.26
CA SER A 231 10.71 0.31 -36.63
C SER A 231 9.57 -0.28 -35.79
N LEU A 232 9.11 -1.47 -36.21
CA LEU A 232 8.18 -2.29 -35.44
C LEU A 232 8.98 -3.04 -34.37
N HIS A 233 9.02 -2.48 -33.16
CA HIS A 233 9.34 -3.26 -31.97
C HIS A 233 8.07 -3.93 -31.48
N THR A 234 7.95 -5.23 -31.76
CA THR A 234 6.98 -6.11 -31.10
C THR A 234 7.52 -6.51 -29.74
N SER A 235 7.26 -5.67 -28.72
CA SER A 235 7.28 -6.08 -27.33
C SER A 235 5.89 -6.60 -26.94
N SER A 236 5.85 -7.77 -26.30
CA SER A 236 4.63 -8.32 -25.68
C SER A 236 3.95 -7.28 -24.79
N PRO A 237 2.60 -7.22 -24.74
CA PRO A 237 1.87 -6.27 -23.91
C PRO A 237 1.97 -6.67 -22.44
N SER A 238 3.07 -6.30 -21.80
CA SER A 238 3.02 -5.81 -20.42
C SER A 238 2.12 -4.58 -20.44
N ALA A 239 1.16 -4.50 -19.50
CA ALA A 239 0.13 -3.45 -19.39
C ALA A 239 0.55 -2.14 -20.07
N ALA A 240 -0.10 -1.78 -21.18
CA ALA A 240 0.20 -0.57 -21.94
C ALA A 240 0.37 0.61 -20.97
N ALA A 241 1.53 1.30 -21.03
CA ALA A 241 1.79 2.42 -20.15
C ALA A 241 0.61 3.40 -20.23
N THR A 242 -0.11 3.56 -19.11
CA THR A 242 -1.30 4.41 -18.98
C THR A 242 -0.96 5.90 -18.98
N TRP A 243 0.33 6.21 -19.05
CA TRP A 243 0.93 7.52 -19.08
C TRP A 243 1.82 7.67 -20.32
N GLY A 244 1.95 8.89 -20.83
CA GLY A 244 2.64 9.20 -22.08
C GLY A 244 1.70 9.61 -23.23
N GLY A 245 2.30 10.13 -24.31
CA GLY A 245 1.58 10.65 -25.47
C GLY A 245 1.07 12.10 -25.30
N ALA A 246 0.79 12.76 -26.42
CA ALA A 246 0.51 14.20 -26.46
C ALA A 246 -0.72 14.62 -25.64
N ALA A 247 -1.79 13.81 -25.60
CA ALA A 247 -3.00 14.10 -24.85
C ALA A 247 -2.77 14.07 -23.33
N TRP A 248 -2.02 13.06 -22.85
CA TRP A 248 -1.63 12.95 -21.44
C TRP A 248 -0.71 14.11 -21.04
N GLU A 249 0.30 14.43 -21.87
CA GLU A 249 1.21 15.55 -21.61
C GLU A 249 0.46 16.88 -21.54
N LYS A 250 -0.50 17.11 -22.46
CA LYS A 250 -1.36 18.31 -22.42
C LYS A 250 -2.12 18.42 -21.10
N LYS A 251 -2.66 17.32 -20.60
CA LYS A 251 -3.37 17.27 -19.31
C LYS A 251 -2.44 17.55 -18.13
N VAL A 252 -1.24 16.95 -18.14
CA VAL A 252 -0.19 17.17 -17.14
C VAL A 252 0.22 18.65 -17.10
N ARG A 253 0.56 19.25 -18.25
CA ARG A 253 0.92 20.67 -18.36
C ARG A 253 -0.22 21.59 -17.93
N ALA A 254 -1.47 21.27 -18.31
CA ALA A 254 -2.64 22.08 -17.93
C ALA A 254 -2.88 22.09 -16.40
N SER A 255 -2.64 20.97 -15.73
CA SER A 255 -2.73 20.87 -14.27
C SER A 255 -1.64 21.70 -13.58
N ALA A 256 -0.40 21.56 -14.06
CA ALA A 256 0.77 22.26 -13.55
C ALA A 256 0.83 23.76 -13.89
N ARG A 257 -0.13 24.29 -14.66
CA ARG A 257 -0.15 25.71 -15.03
C ARG A 257 -0.48 26.60 -13.82
N VAL A 258 0.42 27.53 -13.53
CA VAL A 258 0.25 28.61 -12.56
C VAL A 258 -0.85 29.58 -13.01
N ARG A 259 -1.68 30.02 -12.06
CA ARG A 259 -2.79 30.97 -12.26
C ARG A 259 -2.66 32.25 -11.42
N ARG A 260 -1.56 32.41 -10.67
CA ARG A 260 -1.28 33.61 -9.88
C ARG A 260 -0.97 34.81 -10.79
N ALA A 261 -1.69 35.91 -10.58
CA ALA A 261 -1.54 37.14 -11.36
C ALA A 261 -0.22 37.89 -11.12
N ASN A 262 0.43 37.68 -9.96
CA ASN A 262 1.62 38.43 -9.54
C ASN A 262 2.96 37.79 -9.94
N GLY A 263 2.97 36.76 -10.78
CA GLY A 263 4.19 36.08 -11.24
C GLY A 263 4.96 35.27 -10.18
N ARG A 264 4.46 35.18 -8.93
CA ARG A 264 5.11 34.47 -7.81
C ARG A 264 4.50 33.09 -7.52
N GLY A 265 3.82 32.49 -8.49
CA GLY A 265 3.18 31.19 -8.30
C GLY A 265 4.17 30.04 -8.38
N LEU A 266 3.95 29.01 -7.56
CA LEU A 266 4.76 27.80 -7.56
C LEU A 266 4.22 26.79 -8.58
N THR A 267 5.10 25.96 -9.14
CA THR A 267 4.70 24.77 -9.90
C THR A 267 5.13 23.56 -9.09
N VAL A 268 4.16 22.86 -8.50
CA VAL A 268 4.39 21.88 -7.43
C VAL A 268 3.97 20.48 -7.86
N LEU A 269 4.88 19.52 -7.75
CA LEU A 269 4.55 18.10 -7.76
C LEU A 269 4.15 17.68 -6.34
N VAL A 270 2.92 17.21 -6.15
CA VAL A 270 2.45 16.67 -4.87
C VAL A 270 2.37 15.15 -4.98
N THR A 271 3.29 14.42 -4.34
CA THR A 271 3.21 12.96 -4.29
C THR A 271 2.29 12.54 -3.15
N GLY A 272 1.55 11.44 -3.31
CA GLY A 272 0.51 11.04 -2.36
C GLY A 272 -0.69 11.97 -2.38
N ALA A 273 -0.98 12.59 -3.53
CA ALA A 273 -2.02 13.61 -3.69
C ALA A 273 -3.44 13.07 -3.45
N ALA A 274 -3.67 11.76 -3.64
CA ALA A 274 -4.94 11.13 -3.28
C ALA A 274 -4.95 10.59 -1.84
N GLY A 275 -3.86 10.78 -1.09
CA GLY A 275 -3.76 10.56 0.34
C GLY A 275 -4.44 11.66 1.16
N PHE A 276 -4.51 11.47 2.48
CA PHE A 276 -5.18 12.39 3.39
C PHE A 276 -4.53 13.78 3.39
N VAL A 277 -3.25 13.90 3.74
CA VAL A 277 -2.58 15.22 3.79
C VAL A 277 -2.42 15.81 2.38
N GLY A 278 -2.05 14.95 1.41
CA GLY A 278 -1.78 15.38 0.04
C GLY A 278 -2.98 16.01 -0.66
N CYS A 279 -4.20 15.50 -0.46
CA CYS A 279 -5.37 16.08 -1.12
C CYS A 279 -5.66 17.49 -0.61
N HIS A 280 -5.53 17.72 0.70
CA HIS A 280 -5.81 19.02 1.30
C HIS A 280 -4.73 20.03 0.95
N ALA A 281 -3.46 19.61 0.94
CA ALA A 281 -2.34 20.45 0.52
C ALA A 281 -2.42 20.84 -0.96
N ALA A 282 -2.68 19.87 -1.85
CA ALA A 282 -2.86 20.11 -3.28
C ALA A 282 -4.04 21.05 -3.56
N ALA A 283 -5.17 20.86 -2.87
CA ALA A 283 -6.33 21.75 -2.98
C ALA A 283 -6.02 23.17 -2.47
N ALA A 284 -5.27 23.32 -1.38
CA ALA A 284 -4.86 24.63 -0.87
C ALA A 284 -3.94 25.37 -1.82
N LEU A 285 -2.91 24.70 -2.35
CA LEU A 285 -2.00 25.26 -3.36
C LEU A 285 -2.76 25.69 -4.62
N ARG A 286 -3.68 24.85 -5.11
CA ARG A 286 -4.49 25.18 -6.28
C ARG A 286 -5.40 26.38 -6.04
N ARG A 287 -6.07 26.45 -4.89
CA ARG A 287 -6.91 27.61 -4.51
C ARG A 287 -6.10 28.90 -4.40
N ARG A 288 -4.83 28.81 -3.99
CA ARG A 288 -3.90 29.95 -3.96
C ARG A 288 -3.47 30.43 -5.36
N GLY A 289 -3.76 29.64 -6.39
CA GLY A 289 -3.41 29.93 -7.79
C GLY A 289 -2.07 29.32 -8.22
N ASP A 290 -1.49 28.41 -7.45
CA ASP A 290 -0.30 27.67 -7.86
C ASP A 290 -0.63 26.60 -8.92
N GLY A 291 0.38 26.22 -9.68
CA GLY A 291 0.34 25.07 -10.59
C GLY A 291 0.57 23.80 -9.79
N VAL A 292 -0.32 22.82 -9.91
CA VAL A 292 -0.26 21.61 -9.08
C VAL A 292 -0.46 20.38 -9.94
N LEU A 293 0.44 19.42 -9.84
CA LEU A 293 0.26 18.08 -10.38
C LEU A 293 0.31 17.07 -9.23
N GLY A 294 -0.66 16.16 -9.17
CA GLY A 294 -0.66 15.07 -8.20
C GLY A 294 -0.06 13.79 -8.78
N LEU A 295 0.57 12.99 -7.94
CA LEU A 295 0.97 11.60 -8.22
C LEU A 295 0.49 10.70 -7.07
N ASP A 296 -0.19 9.61 -7.38
CA ASP A 296 -0.60 8.59 -6.40
C ASP A 296 -0.81 7.25 -7.11
N ASN A 297 -0.49 6.13 -6.47
CA ASN A 297 -0.69 4.79 -7.05
C ASN A 297 -2.00 4.13 -6.61
N PHE A 298 -2.81 4.80 -5.80
CA PHE A 298 -4.10 4.31 -5.33
C PHE A 298 -4.05 2.92 -4.69
N ASN A 299 -2.92 2.56 -4.05
CA ASN A 299 -2.76 1.26 -3.40
C ASN A 299 -3.91 0.94 -2.42
N ASP A 300 -4.10 -0.34 -2.13
CA ASP A 300 -5.21 -0.90 -1.37
C ASP A 300 -4.93 -1.03 0.14
N TYR A 301 -3.91 -0.31 0.66
CA TYR A 301 -3.63 -0.23 2.09
C TYR A 301 -4.87 0.13 2.93
N TYR A 302 -5.76 0.94 2.35
CA TYR A 302 -7.17 1.04 2.72
C TYR A 302 -8.00 1.21 1.44
N ASP A 303 -9.33 1.15 1.57
CA ASP A 303 -10.28 1.25 0.46
C ASP A 303 -9.88 2.32 -0.59
N PRO A 304 -9.49 1.89 -1.81
CA PRO A 304 -9.12 2.79 -2.89
C PRO A 304 -10.23 3.76 -3.29
N ALA A 305 -11.51 3.43 -3.06
CA ALA A 305 -12.63 4.31 -3.39
C ALA A 305 -12.52 5.65 -2.64
N LEU A 306 -12.04 5.65 -1.38
CA LEU A 306 -11.81 6.88 -0.63
C LEU A 306 -10.71 7.75 -1.28
N LYS A 307 -9.63 7.13 -1.78
CA LYS A 307 -8.57 7.86 -2.52
C LYS A 307 -9.10 8.41 -3.84
N ARG A 308 -9.88 7.62 -4.59
CA ARG A 308 -10.53 8.06 -5.84
C ARG A 308 -11.51 9.20 -5.60
N GLY A 309 -12.25 9.18 -4.48
CA GLY A 309 -13.09 10.29 -4.03
C GLY A 309 -12.31 11.58 -3.80
N ARG A 310 -11.13 11.52 -3.16
CA ARG A 310 -10.23 12.66 -3.01
C ARG A 310 -9.67 13.13 -4.36
N ALA A 311 -9.27 12.22 -5.24
CA ALA A 311 -8.83 12.57 -6.59
C ALA A 311 -9.93 13.28 -7.40
N ALA A 312 -11.20 12.88 -7.24
CA ALA A 312 -12.33 13.56 -7.87
C ALA A 312 -12.54 14.99 -7.34
N LEU A 313 -12.34 15.24 -6.04
CA LEU A 313 -12.34 16.61 -5.47
C LEU A 313 -11.25 17.48 -6.09
N LEU A 314 -10.05 16.92 -6.24
CA LEU A 314 -8.91 17.58 -6.86
C LEU A 314 -9.16 17.87 -8.34
N ALA A 315 -9.73 16.92 -9.08
CA ALA A 315 -10.09 17.09 -10.48
C ALA A 315 -11.10 18.23 -10.68
N ARG A 316 -12.11 18.35 -9.80
CA ARG A 316 -13.05 19.49 -9.80
C ARG A 316 -12.37 20.84 -9.56
N SER A 317 -11.25 20.84 -8.83
CA SER A 317 -10.41 22.02 -8.61
C SER A 317 -9.40 22.26 -9.74
N GLY A 318 -9.41 21.41 -10.78
CA GLY A 318 -8.48 21.45 -11.91
C GLY A 318 -7.08 20.95 -11.57
N VAL A 319 -6.95 20.05 -10.58
CA VAL A 319 -5.71 19.31 -10.29
C VAL A 319 -5.86 17.88 -10.81
N TYR A 320 -4.97 17.48 -11.71
CA TYR A 320 -4.86 16.13 -12.21
C TYR A 320 -3.96 15.31 -11.28
N VAL A 321 -4.45 14.14 -10.87
CA VAL A 321 -3.65 13.14 -10.16
C VAL A 321 -3.29 12.04 -11.16
N VAL A 322 -2.00 11.93 -11.45
CA VAL A 322 -1.42 10.85 -12.25
C VAL A 322 -1.49 9.57 -11.44
N ASP A 323 -2.00 8.51 -12.06
CA ASP A 323 -2.01 7.17 -11.51
C ASP A 323 -0.66 6.51 -11.79
N GLY A 324 0.18 6.34 -10.77
CA GLY A 324 1.53 5.82 -10.93
C GLY A 324 2.29 5.62 -9.62
N ASP A 325 3.23 4.68 -9.64
CA ASP A 325 4.09 4.37 -8.49
C ASP A 325 5.22 5.39 -8.36
N ILE A 326 5.49 5.85 -7.14
CA ILE A 326 6.60 6.74 -6.84
C ILE A 326 7.96 6.06 -7.04
N ALA A 327 8.01 4.72 -7.04
CA ALA A 327 9.19 3.94 -7.36
C ALA A 327 9.41 3.76 -8.88
N ASP A 328 8.50 4.24 -9.74
CA ASP A 328 8.66 4.21 -11.19
C ASP A 328 9.55 5.38 -11.65
N ALA A 329 10.84 5.07 -11.88
CA ALA A 329 11.83 6.05 -12.28
C ALA A 329 11.59 6.62 -13.68
N GLU A 330 11.02 5.84 -14.60
CA GLU A 330 10.74 6.29 -15.97
C GLU A 330 9.59 7.29 -15.97
N LEU A 331 8.51 6.99 -15.23
CA LEU A 331 7.41 7.93 -15.04
C LEU A 331 7.90 9.23 -14.42
N LEU A 332 8.70 9.17 -13.34
CA LEU A 332 9.24 10.36 -12.71
C LEU A 332 10.10 11.19 -13.67
N ALA A 333 11.04 10.55 -14.38
CA ALA A 333 11.84 11.22 -15.39
C ALA A 333 10.95 11.92 -16.44
N LYS A 334 9.90 11.24 -16.90
CA LYS A 334 8.97 11.82 -17.87
C LYS A 334 8.16 12.99 -17.30
N LEU A 335 7.76 12.95 -16.03
CA LEU A 335 7.05 14.06 -15.40
C LEU A 335 7.93 15.31 -15.30
N PHE A 336 9.20 15.15 -14.94
CA PHE A 336 10.17 16.26 -14.86
C PHE A 336 10.58 16.80 -16.24
N ASP A 337 10.55 15.99 -17.29
CA ASP A 337 10.70 16.42 -18.69
C ASP A 337 9.51 17.28 -19.16
N VAL A 338 8.29 16.87 -18.80
CA VAL A 338 7.06 17.54 -19.23
C VAL A 338 6.78 18.82 -18.43
N VAL A 339 7.18 18.87 -17.16
CA VAL A 339 6.89 20.00 -16.26
C VAL A 339 8.15 20.46 -15.53
N PRO A 340 8.56 21.74 -15.68
CA PRO A 340 9.64 22.31 -14.89
C PRO A 340 9.12 22.65 -13.48
N PHE A 341 9.08 21.65 -12.60
CA PHE A 341 8.64 21.86 -11.22
C PHE A 341 9.60 22.81 -10.50
N THR A 342 9.04 23.83 -9.84
CA THR A 342 9.82 24.69 -8.95
C THR A 342 9.94 24.05 -7.56
N HIS A 343 8.94 23.27 -7.16
CA HIS A 343 8.90 22.60 -5.86
C HIS A 343 8.34 21.18 -5.98
N VAL A 344 8.73 20.34 -5.02
CA VAL A 344 8.09 19.06 -4.76
C VAL A 344 7.60 19.03 -3.32
N LEU A 345 6.34 18.65 -3.13
CA LEU A 345 5.77 18.29 -1.84
C LEU A 345 5.60 16.76 -1.79
N HIS A 346 6.59 16.07 -1.23
CA HIS A 346 6.64 14.61 -1.21
C HIS A 346 5.93 14.04 0.04
N LEU A 347 4.70 13.55 -0.15
CA LEU A 347 3.87 12.95 0.92
C LEU A 347 3.53 11.48 0.66
N ALA A 348 3.86 10.93 -0.52
CA ALA A 348 3.72 9.51 -0.82
C ALA A 348 4.64 8.69 0.09
N ALA A 349 4.05 7.79 0.87
CA ALA A 349 4.76 6.83 1.70
C ALA A 349 3.80 5.71 2.12
N GLN A 350 4.34 4.53 2.38
CA GLN A 350 3.65 3.55 3.21
C GLN A 350 3.72 4.03 4.67
N ALA A 351 2.56 4.14 5.30
CA ALA A 351 2.41 4.80 6.59
C ALA A 351 1.73 3.90 7.63
N GLY A 352 1.92 4.28 8.90
CA GLY A 352 1.37 3.57 10.05
C GLY A 352 2.38 2.60 10.65
N VAL A 353 2.47 2.57 11.98
CA VAL A 353 3.45 1.75 12.71
C VAL A 353 3.09 0.26 12.65
N ARG A 354 1.80 -0.06 12.79
CA ARG A 354 1.32 -1.44 12.97
C ARG A 354 1.41 -2.29 11.70
N HIS A 355 1.16 -1.67 10.55
CA HIS A 355 1.15 -2.39 9.28
C HIS A 355 2.56 -2.76 8.78
N ALA A 356 3.61 -2.12 9.31
CA ALA A 356 5.00 -2.49 9.03
C ALA A 356 5.36 -3.90 9.54
N LEU A 357 4.57 -4.46 10.47
CA LEU A 357 4.70 -5.84 10.93
C LEU A 357 4.02 -6.84 9.97
N VAL A 358 3.08 -6.37 9.15
CA VAL A 358 2.29 -7.21 8.23
C VAL A 358 2.96 -7.28 6.86
N ASP A 359 3.34 -6.13 6.32
CA ASP A 359 4.03 -6.02 5.03
C ASP A 359 5.20 -5.03 5.16
N PRO A 360 6.38 -5.49 5.62
CA PRO A 360 7.55 -4.63 5.78
C PRO A 360 8.14 -4.17 4.44
N MET A 361 7.97 -4.95 3.37
CA MET A 361 8.59 -4.67 2.08
C MET A 361 7.97 -3.45 1.38
N SER A 362 6.65 -3.23 1.54
CA SER A 362 6.02 -2.01 1.02
C SER A 362 6.61 -0.73 1.60
N TYR A 363 7.08 -0.75 2.85
CA TYR A 363 7.74 0.41 3.48
C TYR A 363 9.10 0.69 2.85
N VAL A 364 9.93 -0.34 2.63
CA VAL A 364 11.25 -0.14 1.99
C VAL A 364 11.07 0.34 0.55
N ARG A 365 10.16 -0.29 -0.21
CA ARG A 365 9.89 0.08 -1.60
C ARG A 365 9.39 1.53 -1.72
N ALA A 366 8.37 1.91 -0.96
CA ALA A 366 7.77 3.23 -1.08
C ALA A 366 8.60 4.33 -0.39
N ASN A 367 9.05 4.09 0.86
CA ASN A 367 9.64 5.14 1.69
C ASN A 367 11.13 5.35 1.41
N VAL A 368 11.85 4.30 1.01
CA VAL A 368 13.28 4.38 0.70
C VAL A 368 13.47 4.39 -0.81
N GLY A 369 13.05 3.33 -1.51
CA GLY A 369 13.20 3.21 -2.96
C GLY A 369 12.52 4.35 -3.72
N GLY A 370 11.25 4.62 -3.42
CA GLY A 370 10.48 5.70 -4.03
C GLY A 370 11.04 7.10 -3.71
N PHE A 371 11.55 7.31 -2.49
CA PHE A 371 12.17 8.59 -2.15
C PHE A 371 13.48 8.80 -2.91
N VAL A 372 14.33 7.78 -3.04
CA VAL A 372 15.55 7.83 -3.86
C VAL A 372 15.23 8.06 -5.33
N ALA A 373 14.22 7.37 -5.89
CA ALA A 373 13.79 7.58 -7.28
C ALA A 373 13.36 9.03 -7.54
N LEU A 374 12.61 9.64 -6.61
CA LEU A 374 12.24 11.05 -6.68
C LEU A 374 13.47 11.97 -6.61
N LEU A 375 14.39 11.71 -5.68
CA LEU A 375 15.59 12.53 -5.51
C LEU A 375 16.49 12.47 -6.76
N GLU A 376 16.61 11.31 -7.39
CA GLU A 376 17.34 11.16 -8.66
C GLU A 376 16.69 11.95 -9.80
N ALA A 377 15.36 11.88 -9.95
CA ALA A 377 14.65 12.68 -10.95
C ALA A 377 14.83 14.19 -10.70
N ALA A 378 14.71 14.62 -9.43
CA ALA A 378 14.89 16.02 -9.05
C ALA A 378 16.35 16.49 -9.22
N ARG A 379 17.34 15.62 -8.98
CA ARG A 379 18.77 15.90 -9.19
C ARG A 379 19.08 16.17 -10.66
N MET A 380 18.44 15.44 -11.57
CA MET A 380 18.64 15.58 -13.01
C MET A 380 17.88 16.77 -13.61
N ALA A 381 16.84 17.27 -12.93
CA ALA A 381 16.08 18.43 -13.38
C ALA A 381 16.92 19.73 -13.40
N ASN A 382 16.60 20.64 -14.32
CA ASN A 382 17.24 21.95 -14.42
C ASN A 382 16.21 23.06 -14.71
N PRO A 383 16.01 24.03 -13.80
CA PRO A 383 16.60 24.10 -12.47
C PRO A 383 16.11 22.95 -11.55
N GLN A 384 16.91 22.58 -10.55
CA GLN A 384 16.49 21.60 -9.55
C GLN A 384 15.40 22.21 -8.64
N PRO A 385 14.31 21.49 -8.36
CA PRO A 385 13.26 21.99 -7.48
C PRO A 385 13.74 22.05 -6.02
N ALA A 386 13.07 22.85 -5.20
CA ALA A 386 13.15 22.69 -3.74
C ALA A 386 12.17 21.60 -3.28
N ILE A 387 12.59 20.75 -2.34
CA ILE A 387 11.83 19.56 -1.93
C ILE A 387 11.44 19.68 -0.46
N VAL A 388 10.14 19.71 -0.21
CA VAL A 388 9.54 19.58 1.12
C VAL A 388 8.96 18.18 1.23
N TRP A 389 9.29 17.44 2.28
CA TRP A 389 8.91 16.02 2.36
C TRP A 389 8.47 15.59 3.76
N ALA A 390 7.62 14.56 3.80
CA ALA A 390 7.04 14.02 5.02
C ALA A 390 8.01 13.08 5.76
N SER A 391 8.63 13.58 6.84
CA SER A 391 9.14 12.73 7.92
C SER A 391 8.00 12.41 8.92
N SER A 392 8.31 12.01 10.13
CA SER A 392 7.34 11.55 11.12
C SER A 392 7.87 11.76 12.54
N SER A 393 7.02 12.11 13.49
CA SER A 393 7.38 12.15 14.92
C SER A 393 7.84 10.79 15.45
N SER A 394 7.52 9.69 14.75
CA SER A 394 7.98 8.34 15.10
C SER A 394 9.51 8.19 15.09
N VAL A 395 10.26 9.08 14.41
CA VAL A 395 11.74 9.05 14.43
C VAL A 395 12.33 9.34 15.81
N TYR A 396 11.58 10.00 16.70
CA TYR A 396 11.95 10.17 18.11
C TYR A 396 11.95 8.85 18.88
N GLY A 397 11.27 7.82 18.38
CA GLY A 397 11.39 6.45 18.84
C GLY A 397 11.27 6.30 20.36
N LEU A 398 12.34 5.81 20.99
CA LEU A 398 12.39 5.52 22.42
C LEU A 398 12.83 6.69 23.31
N ASN A 399 12.82 7.92 22.79
CA ASN A 399 13.16 9.10 23.58
C ASN A 399 12.15 9.31 24.74
N SER A 400 12.68 9.68 25.90
CA SER A 400 11.90 10.03 27.09
C SER A 400 11.76 11.53 27.32
N HIS A 401 12.67 12.34 26.75
CA HIS A 401 12.64 13.79 26.86
C HIS A 401 11.47 14.38 26.06
N VAL A 402 10.65 15.19 26.71
CA VAL A 402 9.49 15.87 26.11
C VAL A 402 9.43 17.32 26.60
N PRO A 403 8.99 18.29 25.76
CA PRO A 403 8.54 18.12 24.37
C PRO A 403 9.69 17.75 23.42
N PHE A 404 9.38 16.94 22.40
CA PHE A 404 10.35 16.52 21.39
C PHE A 404 10.82 17.72 20.56
N SER A 405 12.14 17.90 20.50
CA SER A 405 12.82 18.97 19.76
C SER A 405 13.46 18.43 18.48
N GLU A 406 13.58 19.24 17.44
CA GLU A 406 14.31 18.87 16.22
C GLU A 406 15.79 18.55 16.48
N HIS A 407 16.33 19.05 17.60
CA HIS A 407 17.70 18.83 18.06
C HIS A 407 17.89 17.50 18.81
N ASP A 408 16.80 16.82 19.19
CA ASP A 408 16.90 15.55 19.90
C ASP A 408 17.48 14.46 19.00
N ARG A 409 18.27 13.56 19.59
CA ARG A 409 18.78 12.37 18.90
C ARG A 409 17.64 11.46 18.47
N THR A 410 17.77 10.85 17.30
CA THR A 410 16.72 10.05 16.63
C THR A 410 17.26 8.71 16.12
N ASP A 411 18.27 8.17 16.80
CA ASP A 411 19.02 6.96 16.45
C ASP A 411 18.40 5.67 17.05
N ARG A 412 17.30 5.78 17.79
CA ARG A 412 16.62 4.65 18.46
C ARG A 412 15.15 4.50 18.01
N PRO A 413 14.89 4.24 16.71
CA PRO A 413 13.52 4.09 16.20
C PRO A 413 12.83 2.87 16.81
N ALA A 414 11.57 3.03 17.23
CA ALA A 414 10.79 1.96 17.88
C ALA A 414 10.08 1.01 16.90
N SER A 415 10.15 1.26 15.59
CA SER A 415 9.48 0.48 14.56
C SER A 415 10.18 0.57 13.21
N LEU A 416 9.89 -0.37 12.30
CA LEU A 416 10.38 -0.31 10.92
C LEU A 416 9.91 0.95 10.19
N TYR A 417 8.65 1.37 10.39
CA TYR A 417 8.16 2.64 9.83
C TYR A 417 9.04 3.82 10.27
N ALA A 418 9.33 3.93 11.57
CA ALA A 418 10.22 4.97 12.11
C ALA A 418 11.62 4.88 11.50
N ALA A 419 12.18 3.66 11.39
CA ALA A 419 13.48 3.44 10.77
C ALA A 419 13.52 3.90 9.30
N THR A 420 12.48 3.60 8.50
CA THR A 420 12.43 4.06 7.11
C THR A 420 12.33 5.58 6.98
N LYS A 421 11.60 6.25 7.88
CA LYS A 421 11.53 7.72 7.91
C LYS A 421 12.85 8.33 8.33
N LYS A 422 13.54 7.74 9.31
CA LYS A 422 14.87 8.17 9.72
C LYS A 422 15.91 7.95 8.62
N ALA A 423 15.86 6.81 7.92
CA ALA A 423 16.69 6.57 6.74
C ALA A 423 16.45 7.64 5.66
N GLY A 424 15.20 8.06 5.46
CA GLY A 424 14.87 9.19 4.58
C GLY A 424 15.57 10.49 4.98
N GLU A 425 15.66 10.81 6.28
CA GLU A 425 16.37 12.01 6.76
C GLU A 425 17.87 11.96 6.42
N GLU A 426 18.51 10.81 6.63
CA GLU A 426 19.94 10.63 6.32
C GLU A 426 20.21 10.62 4.81
N ILE A 427 19.34 9.98 4.02
CA ILE A 427 19.40 10.00 2.55
C ILE A 427 19.24 11.45 2.05
N ALA A 428 18.27 12.19 2.56
CA ALA A 428 18.06 13.58 2.19
C ALA A 428 19.30 14.44 2.51
N HIS A 429 19.91 14.26 3.69
CA HIS A 429 21.15 14.95 4.04
C HIS A 429 22.27 14.65 3.02
N ALA A 430 22.47 13.38 2.65
CA ALA A 430 23.46 12.99 1.66
C ALA A 430 23.21 13.66 0.30
N TYR A 431 21.97 13.70 -0.18
CA TYR A 431 21.62 14.34 -1.45
C TYR A 431 21.77 15.86 -1.42
N ASN A 432 21.42 16.51 -0.31
CA ASN A 432 21.71 17.93 -0.10
C ASN A 432 23.22 18.18 -0.17
N HIS A 433 24.00 17.38 0.57
CA HIS A 433 25.44 17.55 0.66
C HIS A 433 26.15 17.31 -0.67
N ILE A 434 25.81 16.24 -1.41
CA ILE A 434 26.50 15.83 -2.63
C ILE A 434 26.02 16.64 -3.84
N TYR A 435 24.71 16.89 -3.95
CA TYR A 435 24.12 17.45 -5.17
C TYR A 435 23.58 18.87 -5.03
N GLY A 436 23.50 19.42 -3.81
CA GLY A 436 22.99 20.78 -3.60
C GLY A 436 21.47 20.90 -3.75
N LEU A 437 20.71 19.84 -3.46
CA LEU A 437 19.26 19.91 -3.39
C LEU A 437 18.80 20.62 -2.12
N SER A 438 17.91 21.61 -2.23
CA SER A 438 17.25 22.19 -1.06
C SER A 438 16.18 21.24 -0.54
N LEU A 439 16.32 20.83 0.70
CA LEU A 439 15.54 19.75 1.31
C LEU A 439 15.01 20.19 2.67
N THR A 440 13.70 20.10 2.86
CA THR A 440 13.01 20.42 4.12
C THR A 440 12.18 19.24 4.58
N ALA A 441 12.56 18.64 5.70
CA ALA A 441 11.83 17.53 6.32
C ALA A 441 10.76 18.05 7.29
N LEU A 442 9.55 17.52 7.18
CA LEU A 442 8.44 17.83 8.08
C LEU A 442 8.10 16.61 8.94
N ARG A 443 8.43 16.65 10.23
CA ARG A 443 8.07 15.61 11.20
C ARG A 443 6.63 15.83 11.65
N PHE A 444 5.70 15.13 10.98
CA PHE A 444 4.29 15.17 11.34
C PHE A 444 4.01 14.40 12.63
N PHE A 445 3.16 14.99 13.47
CA PHE A 445 2.51 14.31 14.59
C PHE A 445 1.17 13.70 14.14
N THR A 446 0.22 13.48 15.07
CA THR A 446 -1.02 12.78 14.73
C THR A 446 -1.98 13.72 14.02
N VAL A 447 -2.11 13.56 12.70
CA VAL A 447 -3.03 14.38 11.90
C VAL A 447 -4.45 13.82 11.93
N TYR A 448 -5.46 14.67 12.12
CA TYR A 448 -6.86 14.28 12.08
C TYR A 448 -7.74 15.29 11.35
N GLY A 449 -8.90 14.84 10.84
CA GLY A 449 -9.87 15.70 10.17
C GLY A 449 -10.66 15.00 9.04
N PRO A 450 -11.53 15.74 8.34
CA PRO A 450 -12.30 15.25 7.18
C PRO A 450 -11.42 14.63 6.10
N TRP A 451 -11.93 13.63 5.39
CA TRP A 451 -11.16 12.87 4.40
C TRP A 451 -9.93 12.16 5.00
N GLY A 452 -9.98 11.90 6.30
CA GLY A 452 -8.97 11.21 7.09
C GLY A 452 -8.65 9.80 6.61
N ARG A 453 -7.68 9.17 7.26
CA ARG A 453 -7.31 7.77 7.04
C ARG A 453 -8.13 6.82 7.92
N PRO A 454 -8.74 5.75 7.38
CA PRO A 454 -9.56 4.81 8.15
C PRO A 454 -8.83 4.05 9.26
N ASP A 455 -7.50 3.89 9.16
CA ASP A 455 -6.69 3.19 10.15
C ASP A 455 -6.35 4.02 11.40
N MET A 456 -6.69 5.31 11.41
CA MET A 456 -6.42 6.21 12.54
C MET A 456 -7.53 6.19 13.59
N ALA A 457 -7.16 6.36 14.87
CA ALA A 457 -8.03 6.20 16.05
C ALA A 457 -9.39 6.91 15.93
N TYR A 458 -9.39 8.22 15.65
CA TYR A 458 -10.65 8.99 15.54
C TYR A 458 -11.61 8.43 14.49
N PHE A 459 -11.06 7.84 13.42
CA PHE A 459 -11.84 7.32 12.31
C PHE A 459 -12.42 5.95 12.61
N PHE A 460 -11.59 4.98 12.98
CA PHE A 460 -12.11 3.63 13.26
C PHE A 460 -12.94 3.59 14.56
N PHE A 461 -12.65 4.44 15.55
CA PHE A 461 -13.56 4.58 16.70
C PHE A 461 -14.93 5.08 16.27
N THR A 462 -15.01 6.08 15.39
CA THR A 462 -16.31 6.57 14.89
C THR A 462 -17.09 5.47 14.19
N ARG A 463 -16.42 4.70 13.32
CA ARG A 463 -17.01 3.53 12.63
C ARG A 463 -17.52 2.49 13.62
N ASP A 464 -16.72 2.15 14.62
CA ASP A 464 -17.03 1.07 15.56
C ASP A 464 -18.12 1.49 16.55
N ILE A 465 -18.09 2.73 17.04
CA ILE A 465 -19.14 3.33 17.90
C ILE A 465 -20.50 3.32 17.18
N LEU A 466 -20.55 3.81 15.93
CA LEU A 466 -21.80 3.83 15.14
C LEU A 466 -22.32 2.43 14.83
N ALA A 467 -21.43 1.44 14.70
CA ALA A 467 -21.79 0.04 14.49
C ALA A 467 -22.11 -0.72 15.79
N GLY A 468 -22.06 -0.07 16.96
CA GLY A 468 -22.24 -0.72 18.26
C GLY A 468 -21.14 -1.75 18.59
N ARG A 469 -19.99 -1.69 17.93
CA ARG A 469 -18.87 -2.61 18.15
C ARG A 469 -17.94 -2.07 19.24
N PRO A 470 -17.34 -2.95 20.07
CA PRO A 470 -16.39 -2.52 21.09
C PRO A 470 -15.15 -1.82 20.50
N ILE A 471 -14.74 -0.72 21.12
CA ILE A 471 -13.47 -0.03 20.81
C ILE A 471 -12.38 -0.40 21.81
N THR A 472 -11.17 -0.61 21.32
CA THR A 472 -10.01 -0.88 22.19
C THR A 472 -9.32 0.43 22.57
N VAL A 473 -9.30 0.74 23.87
CA VAL A 473 -8.55 1.88 24.43
C VAL A 473 -7.35 1.33 25.18
N TYR A 474 -6.16 1.80 24.83
CA TYR A 474 -4.93 1.33 25.44
C TYR A 474 -4.51 2.20 26.62
N GLU A 475 -3.94 1.57 27.65
CA GLU A 475 -3.37 2.25 28.82
C GLU A 475 -1.88 1.95 28.96
N SER A 476 -1.14 2.93 29.50
CA SER A 476 0.30 2.77 29.75
C SER A 476 0.54 1.76 30.87
N ALA A 477 1.61 0.96 30.74
CA ALA A 477 1.99 -0.07 31.71
C ALA A 477 2.78 0.51 32.91
N GLY A 478 2.31 1.60 33.52
CA GLY A 478 2.93 2.24 34.69
C GLY A 478 2.26 1.82 35.99
N GLY A 479 3.00 1.15 36.88
CA GLY A 479 2.54 0.69 38.20
C GLY A 479 2.50 1.80 39.25
N GLY A 480 1.49 2.65 39.19
CA GLY A 480 1.15 3.62 40.23
C GLY A 480 -0.36 3.87 40.27
N THR A 481 -0.86 4.43 41.36
CA THR A 481 -2.29 4.72 41.65
C THR A 481 -2.95 5.68 40.66
N HIS A 482 -2.21 6.20 39.67
CA HIS A 482 -2.73 6.97 38.54
C HIS A 482 -2.45 6.25 37.22
N GLN A 483 -3.45 5.49 36.79
CA GLN A 483 -3.54 4.80 35.50
C GLN A 483 -3.37 5.81 34.35
N THR A 484 -2.14 5.96 33.86
CA THR A 484 -1.81 7.04 32.92
C THR A 484 -2.30 6.67 31.53
N THR A 485 -3.33 7.38 31.06
CA THR A 485 -3.92 7.20 29.73
C THR A 485 -2.91 7.59 28.65
N ILE A 486 -2.95 6.91 27.50
CA ILE A 486 -2.15 7.29 26.34
C ILE A 486 -2.58 8.68 25.86
N SER A 487 -1.60 9.58 25.69
CA SER A 487 -1.84 10.93 25.18
C SER A 487 -1.15 11.12 23.83
N ARG A 488 -1.82 11.84 22.94
CA ARG A 488 -1.34 12.11 21.58
C ARG A 488 -1.46 13.59 21.27
N ASP A 489 -0.48 14.10 20.53
CA ASP A 489 -0.52 15.44 19.96
C ASP A 489 -1.34 15.37 18.66
N PHE A 490 -2.62 15.73 18.76
CA PHE A 490 -3.55 15.76 17.64
C PHE A 490 -3.53 17.13 16.97
N THR A 491 -3.17 17.14 15.70
CA THR A 491 -3.14 18.36 14.89
C THR A 491 -4.19 18.28 13.79
N TYR A 492 -5.02 19.32 13.70
CA TYR A 492 -6.07 19.38 12.70
C TYR A 492 -5.50 19.58 11.29
N ILE A 493 -6.11 18.93 10.29
CA ILE A 493 -5.61 18.88 8.92
C ILE A 493 -5.37 20.27 8.30
N ASP A 494 -6.25 21.25 8.54
CA ASP A 494 -6.08 22.59 7.96
C ASP A 494 -4.82 23.28 8.52
N ASP A 495 -4.48 23.04 9.78
CA ASP A 495 -3.27 23.60 10.39
C ASP A 495 -2.02 22.93 9.81
N ILE A 496 -2.01 21.60 9.69
CA ILE A 496 -0.93 20.86 9.00
C ILE A 496 -0.69 21.37 7.58
N VAL A 497 -1.76 21.67 6.84
CA VAL A 497 -1.66 22.23 5.49
C VAL A 497 -1.00 23.61 5.50
N LYS A 498 -1.33 24.49 6.46
CA LYS A 498 -0.63 25.78 6.61
C LYS A 498 0.87 25.57 6.84
N GLY A 499 1.26 24.58 7.65
CA GLY A 499 2.67 24.22 7.86
C GLY A 499 3.36 23.74 6.57
N CYS A 500 2.70 22.88 5.79
CA CYS A 500 3.22 22.41 4.49
C CYS A 500 3.40 23.57 3.50
N VAL A 501 2.41 24.46 3.40
CA VAL A 501 2.45 25.60 2.50
C VAL A 501 3.51 26.61 2.95
N GLY A 502 3.61 26.90 4.24
CA GLY A 502 4.66 27.76 4.80
C GLY A 502 6.07 27.20 4.53
N ALA A 503 6.25 25.88 4.66
CA ALA A 503 7.53 25.23 4.34
C ALA A 503 7.91 25.34 2.85
N LEU A 504 6.93 25.28 1.95
CA LEU A 504 7.15 25.52 0.51
C LEU A 504 7.51 26.98 0.24
N ASP A 505 6.81 27.93 0.88
CA ASP A 505 7.02 29.37 0.65
C ASP A 505 8.38 29.85 1.16
N THR A 506 8.89 29.25 2.23
CA THR A 506 10.20 29.59 2.81
C THR A 506 11.30 28.64 2.36
N ALA A 507 11.02 27.71 1.43
CA ALA A 507 12.03 26.86 0.83
C ALA A 507 13.07 27.73 0.10
N GLY A 508 14.33 27.57 0.48
CA GLY A 508 15.42 28.18 -0.28
C GLY A 508 15.65 27.42 -1.59
N ARG A 509 16.55 27.96 -2.41
CA ARG A 509 16.83 27.39 -3.72
C ARG A 509 17.82 26.22 -3.61
N SER A 510 17.58 25.20 -4.42
CA SER A 510 18.62 24.24 -4.76
C SER A 510 19.74 24.97 -5.52
N THR A 511 20.98 24.53 -5.31
CA THR A 511 22.18 25.11 -5.93
C THR A 511 22.79 24.20 -6.99
N GLY A 512 22.36 22.93 -7.06
CA GLY A 512 22.82 22.02 -8.10
C GLY A 512 22.19 22.30 -9.46
N SER A 513 22.88 21.86 -10.51
CA SER A 513 22.37 21.85 -11.89
C SER A 513 23.06 20.75 -12.68
N GLY A 514 22.31 20.01 -13.50
CA GLY A 514 22.87 18.93 -14.32
C GLY A 514 23.56 17.83 -13.50
N GLY A 515 23.01 17.55 -12.31
CA GLY A 515 23.56 16.55 -11.38
C GLY A 515 24.85 16.95 -10.65
N LYS A 516 25.31 18.19 -10.76
CA LYS A 516 26.51 18.70 -10.05
C LYS A 516 26.13 19.81 -9.08
N LYS A 517 26.65 19.74 -7.85
CA LYS A 517 26.51 20.79 -6.84
C LYS A 517 27.33 22.02 -7.23
N ARG A 518 26.75 23.22 -7.09
CA ARG A 518 27.46 24.50 -7.32
C ARG A 518 27.68 25.33 -6.05
N GLY A 519 27.10 24.93 -4.92
CA GLY A 519 27.23 25.63 -3.65
C GLY A 519 26.42 24.95 -2.54
N PRO A 520 26.46 25.45 -1.30
CA PRO A 520 25.62 24.93 -0.22
C PRO A 520 24.13 25.23 -0.48
N ALA A 521 23.26 24.27 -0.19
CA ALA A 521 21.80 24.42 -0.29
C ALA A 521 21.15 24.19 1.08
N PRO A 522 19.98 24.80 1.38
CA PRO A 522 19.34 24.64 2.68
C PRO A 522 18.89 23.20 2.97
N PHE A 523 19.24 22.69 4.15
CA PHE A 523 18.76 21.44 4.72
C PHE A 523 18.11 21.74 6.08
N ARG A 524 16.81 21.49 6.20
CA ARG A 524 16.02 21.93 7.38
C ARG A 524 15.07 20.84 7.82
N THR A 525 14.76 20.82 9.12
CA THR A 525 13.81 19.89 9.71
C THR A 525 12.90 20.65 10.66
N TYR A 526 11.59 20.39 10.61
CA TYR A 526 10.60 21.03 11.47
C TYR A 526 9.60 20.02 12.03
N ASN A 527 9.23 20.20 13.30
CA ASN A 527 8.09 19.54 13.91
C ASN A 527 6.80 20.27 13.55
N LEU A 528 5.82 19.53 13.01
CA LEU A 528 4.47 20.02 12.78
C LEU A 528 3.49 19.26 13.69
N GLY A 529 3.23 19.86 14.86
CA GLY A 529 2.29 19.39 15.90
C GLY A 529 1.35 20.50 16.37
N ASN A 530 0.61 20.27 17.46
CA ASN A 530 -0.35 21.22 18.06
C ASN A 530 0.08 21.69 19.46
N THR A 531 1.15 21.15 20.06
CA THR A 531 1.66 21.49 21.42
C THR A 531 0.68 21.23 22.57
N SER A 532 -0.44 20.56 22.30
CA SER A 532 -1.45 20.23 23.31
C SER A 532 -1.77 18.74 23.24
N PRO A 533 -1.03 17.89 23.98
CA PRO A 533 -1.29 16.46 24.04
C PRO A 533 -2.65 16.19 24.71
N VAL A 534 -3.48 15.39 24.06
CA VAL A 534 -4.81 15.03 24.55
C VAL A 534 -4.90 13.53 24.83
N PRO A 535 -5.46 13.12 26.00
CA PRO A 535 -5.73 11.71 26.29
C PRO A 535 -6.68 11.08 25.27
N VAL A 536 -6.43 9.81 24.91
CA VAL A 536 -7.32 9.06 24.01
C VAL A 536 -8.72 8.87 24.60
N THR A 537 -8.87 8.83 25.91
CA THR A 537 -10.18 8.81 26.59
C THR A 537 -10.99 10.06 26.29
N GLN A 538 -10.36 11.25 26.35
CA GLN A 538 -11.02 12.51 26.01
C GLN A 538 -11.45 12.55 24.53
N LEU A 539 -10.65 11.98 23.61
CA LEU A 539 -11.05 11.80 22.22
C LEU A 539 -12.34 10.97 22.11
N VAL A 540 -12.43 9.85 22.83
CA VAL A 540 -13.62 8.98 22.84
C VAL A 540 -14.83 9.71 23.42
N ASP A 541 -14.68 10.43 24.53
CA ASP A 541 -15.76 11.19 25.16
C ASP A 541 -16.34 12.25 24.21
N LEU A 542 -15.47 12.95 23.47
CA LEU A 542 -15.88 13.92 22.45
C LEU A 542 -16.62 13.24 21.29
N LEU A 543 -16.16 12.08 20.84
CA LEU A 543 -16.85 11.31 19.80
C LEU A 543 -18.23 10.84 20.27
N GLU A 544 -18.38 10.31 21.48
CA GLU A 544 -19.69 9.93 22.03
C GLU A 544 -20.66 11.11 22.04
N LYS A 545 -20.19 12.28 22.48
CA LYS A 545 -21.00 13.51 22.52
C LYS A 545 -21.43 13.97 21.13
N LEU A 546 -20.53 13.92 20.15
CA LEU A 546 -20.80 14.36 18.77
C LEU A 546 -21.69 13.37 18.01
N LEU A 547 -21.50 12.06 18.24
CA LEU A 547 -22.27 10.99 17.59
C LEU A 547 -23.60 10.72 18.28
N LYS A 548 -23.76 11.15 19.55
CA LYS A 548 -24.89 10.84 20.43
C LYS A 548 -25.08 9.32 20.64
N VAL A 549 -23.98 8.58 20.64
CA VAL A 549 -23.94 7.12 20.85
C VAL A 549 -22.85 6.81 21.87
N LYS A 550 -23.15 5.96 22.86
CA LYS A 550 -22.17 5.54 23.86
C LYS A 550 -21.24 4.46 23.31
N ALA A 551 -19.95 4.61 23.57
CA ALA A 551 -18.96 3.65 23.11
C ALA A 551 -18.88 2.46 24.07
N VAL A 552 -18.84 1.24 23.54
CA VAL A 552 -18.49 0.05 24.32
C VAL A 552 -16.97 0.00 24.42
N ARG A 553 -16.39 0.37 25.56
CA ARG A 553 -14.94 0.49 25.74
C ARG A 553 -14.34 -0.82 26.25
N LYS A 554 -13.32 -1.33 25.55
CA LYS A 554 -12.46 -2.42 26.02
C LYS A 554 -11.09 -1.84 26.37
N ILE A 555 -10.81 -1.74 27.66
CA ILE A 555 -9.52 -1.24 28.16
C ILE A 555 -8.50 -2.38 28.10
N VAL A 556 -7.35 -2.13 27.47
CA VAL A 556 -6.28 -3.13 27.29
C VAL A 556 -4.93 -2.50 27.60
N LYS A 557 -4.01 -3.25 28.20
CA LYS A 557 -2.62 -2.79 28.38
C LYS A 557 -1.95 -2.60 27.02
N MET A 558 -1.20 -1.52 26.86
CA MET A 558 -0.52 -1.22 25.60
C MET A 558 0.46 -2.36 25.23
N PRO A 559 0.36 -2.95 24.02
CA PRO A 559 1.31 -3.96 23.57
C PRO A 559 2.68 -3.32 23.27
N ARG A 560 3.76 -4.08 23.43
CA ARG A 560 5.11 -3.67 23.01
C ARG A 560 5.29 -3.84 21.50
N ASN A 561 4.61 -3.01 20.72
CA ASN A 561 4.59 -3.09 19.25
C ASN A 561 5.23 -1.86 18.56
N GLY A 562 6.00 -1.06 19.30
CA GLY A 562 6.64 0.15 18.79
C GLY A 562 5.77 1.41 18.82
N ASP A 563 4.54 1.34 19.36
CA ASP A 563 3.71 2.52 19.67
C ASP A 563 4.22 3.21 20.95
N VAL A 564 4.26 4.54 20.96
CA VAL A 564 4.82 5.34 22.07
C VAL A 564 3.70 5.82 22.99
N PRO A 565 3.83 5.84 24.33
CA PRO A 565 2.69 6.16 25.20
C PRO A 565 2.31 7.65 25.20
N TYR A 566 3.24 8.55 24.92
CA TYR A 566 3.05 9.99 24.98
C TYR A 566 3.79 10.68 23.83
N THR A 567 3.17 11.67 23.20
CA THR A 567 3.81 12.50 22.17
C THR A 567 3.49 13.97 22.43
N HIS A 568 4.51 14.82 22.40
CA HIS A 568 4.38 16.26 22.56
C HIS A 568 5.44 16.94 21.70
N ALA A 569 5.02 17.78 20.74
CA ALA A 569 5.92 18.46 19.82
C ALA A 569 6.40 19.80 20.40
N ASN A 570 7.69 20.11 20.30
CA ASN A 570 8.15 21.49 20.33
C ASN A 570 8.03 22.06 18.91
N ILE A 571 7.21 23.09 18.71
CA ILE A 571 6.98 23.73 17.39
C ILE A 571 7.60 25.13 17.28
N SER A 572 8.43 25.54 18.24
CA SER A 572 8.96 26.91 18.32
C SER A 572 9.71 27.32 17.04
N LEU A 573 10.42 26.37 16.43
CA LEU A 573 11.15 26.59 15.19
C LEU A 573 10.18 26.81 14.01
N ALA A 574 9.17 25.96 13.86
CA ALA A 574 8.14 26.10 12.83
C ALA A 574 7.33 27.40 12.98
N GLN A 575 7.04 27.82 14.22
CA GLN A 575 6.36 29.09 14.50
C GLN A 575 7.17 30.30 13.99
N ARG A 576 8.47 30.32 14.27
CA ARG A 576 9.36 31.44 13.88
C ARG A 576 9.61 31.47 12.39
N GLU A 577 9.92 30.32 11.78
CA GLU A 577 10.43 30.28 10.41
C GLU A 577 9.36 30.01 9.36
N LEU A 578 8.26 29.34 9.71
CA LEU A 578 7.18 29.01 8.77
C LEU A 578 5.90 29.82 9.03
N GLY A 579 5.85 30.61 10.12
CA GLY A 579 4.61 31.23 10.59
C GLY A 579 3.57 30.20 11.06
N TYR A 580 4.00 28.99 11.40
CA TYR A 580 3.11 27.87 11.72
C TYR A 580 2.48 28.03 13.11
N ARG A 581 1.18 28.40 13.14
CA ARG A 581 0.41 28.60 14.37
C ARG A 581 -0.87 27.75 14.33
N PRO A 582 -0.84 26.52 14.85
CA PRO A 582 -2.04 25.69 14.92
C PRO A 582 -3.07 26.35 15.84
N SER A 583 -4.33 26.32 15.44
CA SER A 583 -5.39 27.13 16.07
C SER A 583 -6.70 26.38 16.28
N THR A 584 -6.81 25.17 15.71
CA THR A 584 -8.03 24.37 15.81
C THR A 584 -7.97 23.44 17.02
N ASP A 585 -8.84 23.66 18.00
CA ASP A 585 -9.01 22.74 19.11
C ASP A 585 -9.59 21.39 18.68
N LEU A 586 -9.40 20.36 19.52
CA LEU A 586 -9.80 18.98 19.21
C LEU A 586 -11.32 18.86 18.97
N GLN A 587 -12.15 19.52 19.77
CA GLN A 587 -13.60 19.41 19.67
C GLN A 587 -14.10 20.03 18.36
N THR A 588 -13.59 21.21 17.98
CA THR A 588 -13.93 21.88 16.72
C THR A 588 -13.53 21.03 15.51
N GLY A 589 -12.32 20.47 15.52
CA GLY A 589 -11.87 19.60 14.43
C GLY A 589 -12.70 18.30 14.33
N LEU A 590 -13.01 17.66 15.47
CA LEU A 590 -13.82 16.44 15.50
C LEU A 590 -15.25 16.70 15.04
N LYS A 591 -15.84 17.84 15.37
CA LYS A 591 -17.17 18.24 14.86
C LYS A 591 -17.19 18.29 13.34
N LYS A 592 -16.16 18.88 12.71
CA LYS A 592 -16.03 18.93 11.25
C LYS A 592 -15.84 17.53 10.66
N PHE A 593 -15.03 16.70 11.30
CA PHE A 593 -14.80 15.32 10.89
C PHE A 593 -16.07 14.47 10.97
N VAL A 594 -16.79 14.47 12.09
CA VAL A 594 -18.02 13.70 12.29
C VAL A 594 -19.08 14.09 11.27
N ARG A 595 -19.25 15.40 11.01
CA ARG A 595 -20.15 15.88 9.94
C ARG A 595 -19.79 15.27 8.60
N TRP A 596 -18.51 15.38 8.19
CA TRP A 596 -18.03 14.79 6.95
C TRP A 596 -18.25 13.26 6.91
N TYR A 597 -17.97 12.56 8.01
CA TYR A 597 -18.09 11.11 8.09
C TYR A 597 -19.53 10.66 7.84
N LEU A 598 -20.49 11.31 8.51
CA LEU A 598 -21.92 11.01 8.36
C LEU A 598 -22.40 11.34 6.93
N GLU A 599 -21.98 12.46 6.36
CA GLU A 599 -22.34 12.82 4.97
C GLU A 599 -21.78 11.83 3.94
N TYR A 600 -20.54 11.36 4.14
CA TYR A 600 -19.86 10.49 3.18
C TYR A 600 -20.27 9.01 3.30
N TYR A 601 -20.34 8.47 4.52
CA TYR A 601 -20.63 7.04 4.74
C TYR A 601 -22.10 6.76 5.04
N MET A 602 -22.88 7.76 5.42
CA MET A 602 -24.28 7.60 5.80
C MET A 602 -25.17 8.69 5.16
N PRO A 603 -25.25 8.77 3.81
CA PRO A 603 -25.96 9.84 3.11
C PRO A 603 -27.46 9.98 3.51
N GLY A 604 -28.07 8.94 4.09
CA GLY A 604 -29.44 8.99 4.66
C GLY A 604 -29.55 9.48 6.11
N PHE A 605 -28.45 9.59 6.87
CA PHE A 605 -28.46 9.97 8.28
C PHE A 605 -28.72 11.47 8.47
N ALA A 606 -28.23 12.31 7.56
CA ALA A 606 -28.46 13.77 7.59
C ALA A 606 -29.94 14.15 7.37
N GLY A 607 -30.70 13.33 6.63
CA GLY A 607 -32.13 13.54 6.39
C GLY A 607 -33.00 13.42 7.65
N LYS A 608 -32.64 12.51 8.56
CA LYS A 608 -33.39 12.29 9.82
C LYS A 608 -33.20 13.44 10.83
N GLN A 609 -32.04 14.11 10.85
CA GLN A 609 -31.83 15.27 11.73
C GLN A 609 -32.57 16.53 11.28
N LYS A 610 -32.76 16.74 9.96
CA LYS A 610 -33.56 17.88 9.46
C LYS A 610 -35.05 17.73 9.76
N GLN A 611 -35.59 16.51 9.78
CA GLN A 611 -37.01 16.29 10.09
C GLN A 611 -37.36 16.50 11.58
N HIS A 612 -36.46 16.16 12.51
CA HIS A 612 -36.66 16.43 13.95
C HIS A 612 -36.46 17.91 14.35
N GLY A 613 -35.77 18.72 13.54
CA GLY A 613 -35.65 20.17 13.78
C GLY A 613 -36.88 20.98 13.34
N SER A 614 -37.74 20.42 12.48
CA SER A 614 -38.92 21.11 11.95
C SER A 614 -40.22 20.79 12.70
N SER A 615 -40.23 19.80 13.59
CA SER A 615 -41.43 19.43 14.36
C SER A 615 -41.62 20.22 15.65
N ASN A 616 -40.64 21.03 16.09
CA ASN A 616 -40.71 21.82 17.33
C ASN A 616 -41.03 23.31 17.14
N SER A 617 -41.35 23.78 15.92
CA SER A 617 -41.69 25.20 15.67
C SER A 617 -43.19 25.47 15.46
N LYS A 618 -44.06 24.49 15.68
CA LYS A 618 -45.53 24.64 15.59
C LYS A 618 -46.24 24.25 16.89
N SER A 619 -45.92 24.87 18.02
CA SER A 619 -46.82 24.83 19.19
C SER A 619 -46.76 26.07 20.11
N SER A 620 -46.42 27.25 19.57
CA SER A 620 -46.48 28.51 20.34
C SER A 620 -47.09 29.65 19.52
N ARG A 621 -48.36 29.50 19.15
CA ARG A 621 -49.22 30.66 18.84
C ARG A 621 -50.53 30.50 19.61
N GLY A 622 -50.54 31.07 20.81
CA GLY A 622 -51.72 31.20 21.65
C GLY A 622 -51.56 32.38 22.60
N ARG A 623 -52.30 33.46 22.29
CA ARG A 623 -52.75 34.56 23.17
C ARG A 623 -51.70 35.35 23.98
N SER A 624 -51.49 36.60 23.57
CA SER A 624 -51.28 37.71 24.51
C SER A 624 -52.07 38.92 24.02
N GLY A 625 -53.11 39.29 24.75
CA GLY A 625 -53.85 40.54 24.57
C GLY A 625 -53.15 41.69 25.31
N ASN A 626 -53.31 42.88 24.75
CA ASN A 626 -53.27 44.23 25.34
C ASN A 626 -52.48 44.48 26.63
N THR A 627 -51.59 45.47 26.59
CA THR A 627 -51.92 46.83 27.08
C THR A 627 -50.87 47.85 26.62
N SER A 628 -51.37 48.98 26.14
CA SER A 628 -50.67 50.24 25.84
C SER A 628 -50.20 50.96 27.11
N SER A 629 -49.08 51.69 27.03
CA SER A 629 -48.95 53.10 27.47
C SER A 629 -47.49 53.54 27.67
N ALA A 630 -47.06 54.50 26.85
CA ALA A 630 -46.17 55.64 27.11
C ALA A 630 -45.10 55.58 28.22
N ARG A 631 -43.82 55.68 27.84
CA ARG A 631 -43.07 56.95 27.73
C ARG A 631 -41.75 56.72 27.00
#